data_AF-A0A2V5NG49-F1
#
_entry.id   AF-A0A2V5NG49-F1
#
_cell.length_a   1.000
_cell.length_b   1.000
_cell.length_c   1.000
_cell.angle_alpha   90.00
_cell.angle_beta   90.00
_cell.angle_gamma   90.00
#
_symmetry.space_group_name_H-M   'P 1'
#
loop_
_entity.id
_entity.type
_entity.pdbx_description
1 polymer ?
#
loop_
_entity_poly.entity_id
_entity_poly.type
_entity_poly.pdbx_seq_one_letter_code
_entity_poly.pdbx_strand_id
1 'polypeptide(L)'
;MKRFWIVTLIAALVLGGLGVWFGRPLYKRQREQRSLAQARAFMKKAEYANAHLSLRQTLNFNPRNVEACRLMADLSELHRSPYTLVWRRRVAELAPSVDNRIVLASCALRFEQPPYPLATKTLEDLREIAKQNAAFHVVAAQRATMLNSPTQSRRRPPLLDGPPSCR
;
A
#
# COMPACT_ATOMS: atom_id res chain seq x y z
N MET A 1 4.39 -61.16 11.23
CA MET A 1 3.63 -60.25 12.13
C MET A 1 4.36 -58.93 12.43
N LYS A 2 5.66 -58.91 12.79
CA LYS A 2 6.40 -57.66 13.09
C LYS A 2 6.47 -56.64 11.93
N ARG A 3 6.56 -57.11 10.68
CA ARG A 3 6.63 -56.23 9.48
C ARG A 3 5.37 -55.39 9.26
N PHE A 4 4.19 -55.90 9.60
CA PHE A 4 2.94 -55.14 9.47
C PHE A 4 2.87 -53.99 10.47
N TRP A 5 3.28 -54.20 11.72
CA TRP A 5 3.35 -53.15 12.74
C TRP A 5 4.29 -52.01 12.35
N ILE A 6 5.44 -52.33 11.76
CA ILE A 6 6.41 -51.33 11.27
C ILE A 6 5.79 -50.50 10.14
N VAL A 7 5.13 -51.13 9.17
CA VAL A 7 4.47 -50.41 8.06
C VAL A 7 3.34 -49.53 8.58
N THR A 8 2.58 -49.99 9.57
CA THR A 8 1.48 -49.20 10.16
C THR A 8 2.01 -47.97 10.92
N LEU A 9 3.10 -48.13 11.67
CA LEU A 9 3.77 -47.03 12.38
C LEU A 9 4.35 -45.98 11.42
N ILE A 10 4.99 -46.43 10.32
CA ILE A 10 5.53 -45.53 9.30
C ILE A 10 4.38 -44.79 8.59
N ALA A 11 3.29 -45.48 8.24
CA ALA A 11 2.14 -44.86 7.62
C ALA A 11 1.49 -43.80 8.53
N ALA A 12 1.36 -44.08 9.83
CA ALA A 12 0.84 -43.12 10.81
C ALA A 12 1.76 -41.88 10.96
N LEU A 13 3.08 -42.08 10.96
CA LEU A 13 4.05 -40.99 11.04
C LEU A 13 4.01 -40.10 9.78
N VAL A 14 3.88 -40.71 8.60
CA VAL A 14 3.78 -40.00 7.31
C VAL A 14 2.46 -39.23 7.21
N LEU A 15 1.33 -39.83 7.62
CA LEU A 15 0.03 -39.15 7.68
C LEU A 15 0.03 -37.98 8.67
N GLY A 16 0.62 -38.15 9.85
CA GLY A 16 0.78 -37.07 10.84
C GLY A 16 1.65 -35.92 10.32
N GLY A 17 2.77 -36.23 9.66
CA GLY A 17 3.65 -35.24 9.06
C GLY A 17 3.00 -34.45 7.92
N LEU A 18 2.27 -35.15 7.03
CA LEU A 18 1.52 -34.53 5.94
C LEU A 18 0.39 -33.63 6.45
N GLY A 19 -0.34 -34.05 7.49
CA GLY A 19 -1.40 -33.25 8.10
C GLY A 19 -0.88 -31.93 8.69
N VAL A 20 0.28 -31.96 9.34
CA VAL A 20 0.91 -30.73 9.89
C VAL A 20 1.47 -29.84 8.78
N TRP A 21 2.01 -30.41 7.70
CA TRP A 21 2.54 -29.63 6.58
C TRP A 21 1.41 -28.95 5.79
N PHE A 22 0.34 -29.66 5.45
CA PHE A 22 -0.82 -29.10 4.74
C PHE A 22 -1.70 -28.20 5.62
N GLY A 23 -1.79 -28.44 6.93
CA GLY A 23 -2.57 -27.63 7.86
C GLY A 23 -1.93 -26.26 8.19
N ARG A 24 -0.60 -26.17 8.19
CA ARG A 24 0.14 -24.93 8.48
C ARG A 24 -0.20 -23.73 7.58
N PRO A 25 -0.26 -23.83 6.24
CA PRO A 25 -0.59 -22.70 5.39
C PRO A 25 -2.05 -22.23 5.55
N LEU A 26 -3.00 -23.15 5.77
CA LEU A 26 -4.40 -22.81 5.99
C LEU A 26 -4.63 -22.15 7.36
N TYR A 27 -3.98 -22.66 8.41
CA TYR A 27 -4.09 -22.09 9.76
C TYR A 27 -3.51 -20.67 9.84
N LYS A 28 -2.40 -20.41 9.15
CA LYS A 28 -1.82 -19.05 9.05
C LYS A 28 -2.79 -18.08 8.37
N ARG A 29 -3.39 -18.47 7.24
CA ARG A 29 -4.38 -17.63 6.53
C ARG A 29 -5.61 -17.32 7.38
N GLN A 30 -6.15 -18.29 8.12
CA GLN A 30 -7.29 -18.04 9.02
C GLN A 30 -6.93 -17.12 10.18
N ARG A 31 -5.73 -17.26 10.76
CA ARG A 31 -5.26 -16.38 11.85
C ARG A 31 -5.07 -14.94 11.36
N GLU A 32 -4.54 -14.77 10.15
CA GLU A 32 -4.42 -13.45 9.48
C GLU A 32 -5.78 -12.81 9.21
N GLN A 33 -6.77 -13.58 8.77
CA GLN A 33 -8.12 -13.06 8.52
C GLN A 33 -8.82 -12.64 9.81
N ARG A 34 -8.65 -13.38 10.91
CA ARG A 34 -9.22 -13.02 12.21
C ARG A 34 -8.63 -11.72 12.75
N SER A 35 -7.32 -11.52 12.67
CA SER A 35 -6.69 -10.26 13.13
C SER A 35 -7.10 -9.07 12.27
N LEU A 36 -7.26 -9.26 10.95
CA LEU A 36 -7.81 -8.24 10.06
C LEU A 36 -9.28 -7.91 10.38
N ALA A 37 -10.10 -8.91 10.67
CA ALA A 37 -11.50 -8.71 11.04
C ALA A 37 -11.62 -7.92 12.36
N GLN A 38 -10.75 -8.21 13.34
CA GLN A 38 -10.66 -7.44 14.58
C GLN A 38 -10.23 -5.99 14.32
N ALA A 39 -9.20 -5.77 13.50
CA ALA A 39 -8.78 -4.42 13.13
C ALA A 39 -9.91 -3.63 12.46
N ARG A 40 -10.69 -4.25 11.56
CA ARG A 40 -11.88 -3.63 10.95
C ARG A 40 -12.96 -3.33 11.99
N ALA A 41 -13.19 -4.21 12.95
CA ALA A 41 -14.15 -3.98 14.03
C ALA A 41 -13.71 -2.80 14.93
N PHE A 42 -12.43 -2.69 15.26
CA PHE A 42 -11.89 -1.54 16.02
C PHE A 42 -11.96 -0.24 15.23
N MET A 43 -11.68 -0.26 13.93
CA MET A 43 -11.87 0.90 13.04
C MET A 43 -13.33 1.36 13.02
N LYS A 44 -14.30 0.44 12.98
CA LYS A 44 -15.74 0.76 13.07
C LYS A 44 -16.14 1.35 14.43
N LYS A 45 -15.46 0.93 15.50
CA LYS A 45 -15.66 1.43 16.86
C LYS A 45 -14.88 2.71 17.17
N ALA A 46 -14.16 3.28 16.19
CA ALA A 46 -13.26 4.43 16.34
C ALA A 46 -12.11 4.23 17.35
N GLU A 47 -11.78 2.97 17.68
CA GLU A 47 -10.64 2.62 18.54
C GLU A 47 -9.36 2.54 17.71
N TYR A 48 -8.91 3.69 17.20
CA TYR A 48 -7.80 3.78 16.25
C TYR A 48 -6.46 3.26 16.81
N ALA A 49 -6.20 3.41 18.11
CA ALA A 49 -5.00 2.91 18.76
C ALA A 49 -4.93 1.37 18.77
N ASN A 50 -6.05 0.71 19.11
CA ASN A 50 -6.17 -0.75 19.12
C ASN A 50 -6.12 -1.31 17.70
N ALA A 51 -6.74 -0.61 16.74
CA ALA A 51 -6.65 -0.93 15.32
C ALA A 51 -5.19 -0.85 14.82
N HIS A 52 -4.46 0.20 15.16
CA HIS A 52 -3.04 0.36 14.80
C HIS A 52 -2.18 -0.79 15.32
N LEU A 53 -2.34 -1.15 16.60
CA LEU A 53 -1.59 -2.25 17.22
C LEU A 53 -1.89 -3.59 16.54
N SER A 54 -3.17 -3.86 16.27
CA SER A 54 -3.64 -5.07 15.60
C SER A 54 -3.11 -5.18 14.15
N LEU A 55 -3.07 -4.06 13.42
CA LEU A 55 -2.51 -3.98 12.07
C LEU A 55 -0.99 -4.20 12.08
N ARG A 56 -0.28 -3.56 13.00
CA ARG A 56 1.17 -3.74 13.15
C ARG A 56 1.52 -5.19 13.49
N GLN A 57 0.77 -5.82 14.39
CA GLN A 57 0.93 -7.23 14.72
C GLN A 57 0.70 -8.12 13.48
N THR A 58 -0.32 -7.83 12.67
CA THR A 58 -0.59 -8.55 11.43
C THR A 58 0.55 -8.41 10.42
N LEU A 59 1.11 -7.22 10.25
CA LEU A 59 2.24 -6.96 9.35
C LEU A 59 3.56 -7.57 9.84
N ASN A 60 3.75 -7.73 11.15
CA ASN A 60 4.89 -8.45 11.71
C ASN A 60 4.85 -9.94 11.35
N PHE A 61 3.65 -10.55 11.30
CA PHE A 61 3.49 -11.95 10.89
C PHE A 61 3.54 -12.12 9.38
N ASN A 62 2.86 -11.24 8.63
CA ASN A 62 2.84 -11.26 7.18
C ASN A 62 3.03 -9.84 6.62
N PRO A 63 4.29 -9.45 6.29
CA PRO A 63 4.59 -8.13 5.78
C PRO A 63 4.09 -7.89 4.34
N ARG A 64 3.57 -8.92 3.66
CA ARG A 64 3.05 -8.84 2.29
C ARG A 64 1.51 -8.82 2.23
N ASN A 65 0.85 -8.67 3.37
CA ASN A 65 -0.61 -8.59 3.41
C ASN A 65 -1.11 -7.22 2.88
N VAL A 66 -1.70 -7.24 1.68
CA VAL A 66 -2.19 -6.04 0.97
C VAL A 66 -3.28 -5.32 1.77
N GLU A 67 -4.20 -6.07 2.38
CA GLU A 67 -5.33 -5.50 3.14
C GLU A 67 -4.86 -4.79 4.41
N ALA A 68 -3.88 -5.38 5.12
CA ALA A 68 -3.27 -4.73 6.28
C ALA A 68 -2.57 -3.42 5.89
N CYS A 69 -1.84 -3.41 4.78
CA CYS A 69 -1.20 -2.19 4.25
C CYS A 69 -2.23 -1.13 3.83
N ARG A 70 -3.37 -1.54 3.24
CA ARG A 70 -4.47 -0.63 2.89
C ARG A 70 -5.09 0.03 4.12
N LEU A 71 -5.45 -0.75 5.13
CA LEU A 71 -6.01 -0.22 6.38
C LEU A 71 -5.02 0.69 7.12
N MET A 72 -3.73 0.38 7.08
CA MET A 72 -2.69 1.24 7.64
C MET A 72 -2.56 2.56 6.86
N ALA A 73 -2.70 2.53 5.53
CA ALA A 73 -2.78 3.73 4.71
C ALA A 73 -4.01 4.57 5.09
N ASP A 74 -5.20 3.96 5.19
CA ASP A 74 -6.43 4.68 5.55
C ASP A 74 -6.35 5.28 6.95
N LEU A 75 -5.75 4.56 7.91
CA LEU A 75 -5.54 5.05 9.27
C LEU A 75 -4.54 6.22 9.30
N SER A 76 -3.42 6.13 8.57
CA SER A 76 -2.47 7.25 8.47
C SER A 76 -3.04 8.46 7.73
N GLU A 77 -3.95 8.22 6.79
CA GLU A 77 -4.68 9.27 6.07
C GLU A 77 -5.64 10.03 6.98
N LEU A 78 -6.33 9.32 7.88
CA LEU A 78 -7.17 9.91 8.91
C LEU A 78 -6.37 10.86 9.81
N HIS A 79 -5.16 10.45 10.19
CA HIS A 79 -4.23 11.29 10.97
C HIS A 79 -3.48 12.34 10.12
N ARG A 80 -3.81 12.48 8.83
CA ARG A 80 -3.16 13.37 7.85
C ARG A 80 -1.63 13.23 7.85
N SER A 81 -1.15 12.02 8.07
CA SER A 81 0.27 11.75 8.22
C SER A 81 0.92 11.50 6.85
N PRO A 82 2.15 12.00 6.59
CA PRO A 82 2.87 11.72 5.34
C PRO A 82 3.21 10.23 5.18
N TYR A 83 3.14 9.43 6.26
CA TYR A 83 3.27 7.98 6.20
C TYR A 83 2.21 7.31 5.32
N THR A 84 1.09 7.99 5.03
CA THR A 84 0.09 7.53 4.05
C THR A 84 0.73 7.20 2.71
N LEU A 85 1.66 8.03 2.24
CA LEU A 85 2.33 7.85 0.95
C LEU A 85 3.17 6.56 0.94
N VAL A 86 3.86 6.29 2.04
CA VAL A 86 4.71 5.10 2.21
C VAL A 86 3.85 3.83 2.16
N TRP A 87 2.73 3.82 2.87
CA TRP A 87 1.82 2.67 2.88
C TRP A 87 1.13 2.47 1.53
N ARG A 88 0.67 3.54 0.88
CA ARG A 88 0.06 3.45 -0.46
C ARG A 88 1.05 2.96 -1.51
N ARG A 89 2.32 3.37 -1.44
CA ARG A 89 3.37 2.86 -2.34
C ARG A 89 3.53 1.35 -2.17
N ARG A 90 3.61 0.88 -0.92
CA ARG A 90 3.70 -0.54 -0.60
C ARG A 90 2.48 -1.33 -1.10
N VAL A 91 1.28 -0.77 -1.02
CA VAL A 91 0.07 -1.39 -1.60
C VAL A 91 0.18 -1.53 -3.11
N ALA A 92 0.66 -0.50 -3.82
CA ALA A 92 0.85 -0.54 -5.26
C ALA A 92 1.95 -1.53 -5.70
N GLU A 93 2.99 -1.72 -4.89
CA GLU A 93 4.05 -2.72 -5.14
C GLU A 93 3.56 -4.15 -4.90
N LEU A 94 2.77 -4.38 -3.86
CA LEU A 94 2.25 -5.72 -3.52
C LEU A 94 1.11 -6.15 -4.45
N ALA A 95 0.27 -5.20 -4.88
CA ALA A 95 -0.86 -5.42 -5.76
C ALA A 95 -0.91 -4.32 -6.83
N PRO A 96 -0.18 -4.49 -7.94
CA PRO A 96 -0.12 -3.50 -9.03
C PRO A 96 -1.42 -3.52 -9.84
N SER A 97 -2.46 -2.86 -9.31
CA SER A 97 -3.72 -2.59 -10.03
C SER A 97 -3.78 -1.13 -10.47
N VAL A 98 -4.56 -0.86 -11.52
CA VAL A 98 -4.77 0.51 -12.03
C VAL A 98 -5.32 1.41 -10.92
N ASP A 99 -6.33 0.95 -10.18
CA ASP A 99 -6.95 1.73 -9.11
C ASP A 99 -5.97 2.02 -7.96
N ASN A 100 -5.18 1.03 -7.51
CA ASN A 100 -4.18 1.25 -6.45
C ASN A 100 -3.13 2.29 -6.88
N ARG A 101 -2.74 2.30 -8.16
CA ARG A 101 -1.77 3.27 -8.69
C ARG A 101 -2.37 4.67 -8.86
N ILE A 102 -3.66 4.79 -9.22
CA ILE A 102 -4.39 6.07 -9.24
C ILE A 102 -4.49 6.64 -7.82
N VAL A 103 -4.85 5.81 -6.84
CA VAL A 103 -4.90 6.22 -5.43
C VAL A 103 -3.52 6.67 -4.96
N LEU A 104 -2.45 5.95 -5.30
CA LEU A 104 -1.07 6.38 -5.00
C LEU A 104 -0.75 7.76 -5.61
N ALA A 105 -1.09 7.99 -6.88
CA ALA A 105 -0.88 9.27 -7.54
C ALA A 105 -1.65 10.40 -6.82
N SER A 106 -2.90 10.17 -6.45
CA SER A 106 -3.71 11.13 -5.70
C SER A 106 -3.12 11.46 -4.32
N CYS A 107 -2.59 10.44 -3.62
CA CYS A 107 -1.90 10.65 -2.34
C CYS A 107 -0.58 11.40 -2.53
N ALA A 108 0.16 11.11 -3.59
CA ALA A 108 1.39 11.83 -3.92
C ALA A 108 1.11 13.33 -4.13
N LEU A 109 0.06 13.70 -4.86
CA LEU A 109 -0.32 15.12 -5.02
C LEU A 109 -0.63 15.84 -3.70
N ARG A 110 -1.09 15.12 -2.68
CA ARG A 110 -1.47 15.70 -1.39
C ARG A 110 -0.29 15.85 -0.42
N PHE A 111 0.66 14.92 -0.43
CA PHE A 111 1.74 14.85 0.55
C PHE A 111 3.12 15.20 -0.02
N GLU A 112 3.32 15.08 -1.33
CA GLU A 112 4.55 15.45 -1.99
C GLU A 112 4.58 16.96 -2.29
N GLN A 113 5.77 17.53 -2.36
CA GLN A 113 5.93 18.93 -2.77
C GLN A 113 5.96 19.04 -4.31
N PRO A 114 5.51 20.17 -4.88
CA PRO A 114 5.73 20.46 -6.30
C PRO A 114 7.23 20.32 -6.63
N PRO A 115 7.63 19.64 -7.73
CA PRO A 115 6.85 19.31 -8.94
C PRO A 115 6.13 17.94 -8.92
N TYR A 116 5.89 17.34 -7.75
CA TYR A 116 5.18 16.07 -7.60
C TYR A 116 5.75 14.93 -8.48
N PRO A 117 7.06 14.63 -8.38
CA PRO A 117 7.71 13.69 -9.30
C PRO A 117 7.09 12.28 -9.25
N LEU A 118 6.66 11.81 -8.08
CA LEU A 118 6.02 10.49 -7.98
C LEU A 118 4.64 10.48 -8.63
N ALA A 119 3.83 11.51 -8.41
CA ALA A 119 2.52 11.64 -9.05
C ALA A 119 2.65 11.74 -10.58
N THR A 120 3.66 12.47 -11.05
CA THR A 120 3.90 12.67 -12.48
C THR A 120 4.26 11.37 -13.17
N LYS A 121 5.28 10.68 -12.66
CA LYS A 121 5.72 9.38 -13.17
C LYS A 121 4.59 8.35 -13.18
N THR A 122 3.86 8.23 -12.06
CA THR A 122 2.78 7.23 -11.95
C THR A 122 1.64 7.48 -12.93
N LEU A 123 1.28 8.75 -13.18
CA LEU A 123 0.24 9.10 -14.16
C LEU A 123 0.73 8.92 -15.60
N GLU A 124 2.00 9.19 -15.91
CA GLU A 124 2.57 8.93 -17.23
C GLU A 124 2.57 7.44 -17.56
N ASP A 125 3.02 6.61 -16.63
CA ASP A 125 3.00 5.15 -16.78
C ASP A 125 1.57 4.60 -16.96
N LEU A 126 0.58 5.25 -16.34
CA LEU A 126 -0.83 4.85 -16.41
C LEU A 126 -1.56 5.43 -17.61
N ARG A 127 -1.00 6.43 -18.30
CA ARG A 127 -1.71 7.19 -19.35
C ARG A 127 -2.28 6.29 -20.44
N GLU A 128 -1.56 5.25 -20.82
CA GLU A 128 -1.99 4.31 -21.86
C GLU A 128 -2.97 3.24 -21.33
N ILE A 129 -2.83 2.85 -20.06
CA ILE A 129 -3.60 1.76 -19.44
C ILE A 129 -4.95 2.26 -18.91
N ALA A 130 -4.98 3.47 -18.36
CA ALA A 130 -6.12 4.03 -17.63
C ALA A 130 -6.94 5.04 -18.46
N LYS A 131 -6.80 5.05 -19.79
CA LYS A 131 -7.47 6.02 -20.69
C LYS A 131 -8.99 6.11 -20.49
N GLN A 132 -9.62 4.98 -20.19
CA GLN A 132 -11.08 4.87 -20.03
C GLN A 132 -11.52 5.06 -18.57
N ASN A 133 -10.60 5.24 -17.61
CA ASN A 133 -10.94 5.38 -16.20
C ASN A 133 -11.18 6.85 -15.85
N ALA A 134 -12.38 7.17 -15.37
CA ALA A 134 -12.73 8.53 -14.95
C ALA A 134 -11.85 9.03 -13.79
N ALA A 135 -11.51 8.15 -12.84
CA ALA A 135 -10.69 8.52 -11.69
C ALA A 135 -9.28 8.98 -12.10
N PHE A 136 -8.74 8.41 -13.18
CA PHE A 136 -7.46 8.83 -13.72
C PHE A 136 -7.50 10.27 -14.24
N HIS A 137 -8.53 10.63 -15.01
CA HIS A 137 -8.69 11.98 -15.55
C HIS A 137 -8.90 13.02 -14.46
N VAL A 138 -9.62 12.69 -13.40
CA VAL A 138 -9.79 13.57 -12.23
C VAL A 138 -8.44 13.88 -11.58
N VAL A 139 -7.61 12.87 -11.33
CA VAL A 139 -6.29 13.07 -10.71
C VAL A 139 -5.33 13.81 -11.65
N ALA A 140 -5.39 13.53 -12.96
CA ALA A 140 -4.60 14.24 -13.97
C ALA A 140 -4.98 15.73 -14.06
N ALA A 141 -6.29 16.03 -14.03
CA ALA A 141 -6.79 17.40 -13.99
C ALA A 141 -6.37 18.11 -12.70
N GLN A 142 -6.50 17.44 -11.55
CA GLN A 142 -6.05 17.99 -10.26
C GLN A 142 -4.57 18.37 -10.30
N ARG A 143 -3.70 17.49 -10.81
CA ARG A 143 -2.27 17.81 -10.99
C ARG A 143 -2.07 19.05 -11.87
N ALA A 144 -2.78 19.16 -12.99
CA ALA A 144 -2.66 20.29 -13.90
C ALA A 144 -3.05 21.62 -13.21
N THR A 145 -4.12 21.61 -12.41
CA THR A 145 -4.51 22.80 -11.63
C THR A 145 -3.47 23.18 -10.57
N MET A 146 -2.86 22.20 -9.90
CA MET A 146 -1.83 22.43 -8.88
C MET A 146 -0.54 22.99 -9.49
N LEU A 147 -0.14 22.52 -10.68
CA LEU A 147 1.01 23.05 -11.41
C LEU A 147 0.77 24.45 -11.98
N ASN A 148 -0.46 24.76 -12.38
CA ASN A 148 -0.82 26.08 -12.92
C ASN A 148 -1.15 27.12 -11.83
N SER A 149 -1.06 26.76 -10.56
CA SER A 149 -1.37 27.67 -9.46
C SER A 149 -0.30 28.78 -9.33
N PRO A 150 -0.67 30.08 -9.34
CA PRO A 150 0.28 31.22 -9.35
C PRO A 150 1.17 31.30 -8.10
N THR A 151 0.87 30.53 -7.06
CA THR A 151 1.71 30.38 -5.87
C THR A 151 3.09 29.78 -6.17
N GLN A 152 3.24 28.98 -7.23
CA GLN A 152 4.53 28.42 -7.65
C GLN A 152 5.41 29.47 -8.36
N SER A 153 4.79 30.40 -9.10
CA SER A 153 5.47 31.52 -9.75
C SER A 153 6.16 32.45 -8.74
N ARG A 154 5.60 32.60 -7.52
CA ARG A 154 6.15 33.46 -6.46
C ARG A 154 7.30 32.84 -5.65
N ARG A 155 7.50 31.52 -5.71
CA ARG A 155 8.61 30.81 -5.04
C ARG A 155 9.71 30.35 -5.99
N ARG A 156 9.63 30.69 -7.28
CA ARG A 156 10.79 30.55 -8.16
C ARG A 156 11.83 31.55 -7.64
N PRO A 157 12.98 31.10 -7.10
CA PRO A 157 14.04 32.04 -6.79
C PRO A 157 14.31 32.83 -8.07
N PRO A 158 14.52 34.16 -8.00
CA PRO A 158 14.87 34.94 -9.17
C PRO A 158 16.02 34.22 -9.85
N LEU A 159 15.82 33.85 -11.11
CA LEU A 159 16.94 33.49 -11.97
C LEU A 159 17.92 34.63 -11.79
N LEU A 160 19.11 34.32 -11.23
CA LEU A 160 20.26 35.17 -11.40
C LEU A 160 20.47 35.20 -12.91
N ASP A 161 19.83 36.17 -13.56
CA ASP A 161 20.19 36.60 -14.90
C ASP A 161 21.70 36.83 -14.81
N GLY A 162 22.46 35.98 -15.51
CA GLY A 162 23.91 36.05 -15.53
C GLY A 162 24.32 37.49 -15.83
N PRO A 163 25.42 37.98 -15.23
CA PRO A 163 25.83 39.36 -15.42
C PRO A 163 25.93 39.64 -16.92
N PRO A 164 25.50 40.82 -17.39
CA PRO A 164 25.61 41.16 -18.80
C PRO A 164 27.08 40.98 -19.19
N SER A 165 27.29 40.19 -20.24
CA SER A 165 28.57 40.09 -20.93
C SER A 165 29.01 41.51 -21.28
N CYS A 166 29.92 42.05 -20.45
CA CYS A 166 30.67 43.25 -20.82
C CYS A 166 31.62 42.84 -21.93
N ARG A 167 31.46 43.55 -23.04
CA ARG A 167 32.29 43.55 -24.23
C ARG A 167 33.67 44.10 -23.95
#